data_AF-A0A353NZV6-F1
#
_entry.id   AF-A0A353NZV6-F1
#
_cell.length_a   1.000
_cell.length_b   1.000
_cell.length_c   1.000
_cell.angle_alpha   90.00
_cell.angle_beta   90.00
_cell.angle_gamma   90.00
#
_symmetry.space_group_name_H-M   'P 1'
#
loop_
_entity.id
_entity.type
_entity.pdbx_description
1 polymer ?
#
loop_
_entity_poly.entity_id
_entity_poly.type
_entity_poly.pdbx_seq_one_letter_code
_entity_poly.pdbx_strand_id
1 'polypeptide(L)'
;MIYKGKIYWFWGDTRKPGHRLGLFKVAGAVSELEANGGLDPNIGINLKYFTDDNNEVKAMFPFEGHEAIWIGAPILVKDSDEEKMIVHYSRMKSLGERVEHGLGIYNNEKNIFEKLKKLDPNRPWDCPRGHAIKHAERGIDYFWFTDPFVNIRVKADFNSVIEPNAYDTFTCLQPGSKYLKEKSKLNRDENGKLTYQWVRRTDPIGAKEERELKKAGLISANELRYQPLSADTNEIPLLASGSMAWNDYKKKWIIVAGEAFGKTSAFGEIWYAEANDISGPWNRCWKIVTHDNYTFYNPVHHTFFDQKNGRIIYFEGTYCSMFSGTKQPTPRYEYNQIMYKLDLANIK
;
A
#
# COMPACT_ATOMS: atom_id res chain seq x y z
N MET A 1 3.79 -0.77 11.52
CA MET A 1 5.26 -0.95 11.30
C MET A 1 5.96 -1.07 12.65
N ILE A 2 7.09 -1.75 12.76
CA ILE A 2 7.84 -1.83 14.05
C ILE A 2 8.89 -0.73 14.08
N TYR A 3 8.94 0.06 15.16
CA TYR A 3 9.96 1.08 15.42
C TYR A 3 10.25 1.17 16.91
N LYS A 4 11.54 1.23 17.29
CA LYS A 4 11.97 1.30 18.70
C LYS A 4 11.28 0.27 19.62
N GLY A 5 11.12 -0.96 19.13
CA GLY A 5 10.54 -2.08 19.88
C GLY A 5 9.00 -2.08 20.00
N LYS A 6 8.31 -1.11 19.40
CA LYS A 6 6.84 -1.01 19.42
C LYS A 6 6.27 -1.07 18.01
N ILE A 7 5.00 -1.43 17.91
CA ILE A 7 4.25 -1.32 16.66
C ILE A 7 3.65 0.09 16.59
N TYR A 8 3.97 0.82 15.53
CA TYR A 8 3.39 2.10 15.18
C TYR A 8 2.31 1.91 14.12
N TRP A 9 1.19 2.58 14.37
CA TRP A 9 -0.03 2.54 13.58
C TRP A 9 -0.38 3.94 13.10
N PHE A 10 -0.76 4.08 11.84
CA PHE A 10 -1.16 5.36 11.26
C PHE A 10 -2.32 5.17 10.29
N TRP A 11 -3.35 6.00 10.42
CA TRP A 11 -4.57 5.92 9.60
C TRP A 11 -4.92 7.31 9.11
N GLY A 12 -5.12 7.49 7.79
CA GLY A 12 -5.35 8.82 7.19
C GLY A 12 -6.62 9.51 7.73
N ASP A 13 -7.72 8.77 7.66
CA ASP A 13 -9.06 9.25 8.00
C ASP A 13 -9.55 8.52 9.25
N THR A 14 -10.04 9.26 10.25
CA THR A 14 -10.58 8.68 11.48
C THR A 14 -11.77 9.48 11.94
N ARG A 15 -12.93 8.85 12.12
CA ARG A 15 -14.10 9.55 12.66
C ARG A 15 -13.93 9.77 14.15
N LYS A 16 -14.20 10.99 14.62
CA LYS A 16 -14.31 11.32 16.05
C LYS A 16 -15.79 11.45 16.43
N PRO A 17 -16.27 10.74 17.47
CA PRO A 17 -17.57 11.04 18.06
C PRO A 17 -17.62 12.51 18.49
N GLY A 18 -18.65 13.25 18.09
CA GLY A 18 -18.83 14.67 18.46
C GLY A 18 -18.19 15.71 17.52
N HIS A 19 -17.24 15.35 16.65
CA HIS A 19 -16.71 16.27 15.63
C HIS A 19 -17.33 15.99 14.27
N ARG A 20 -18.04 17.00 13.73
CA ARG A 20 -18.76 16.90 12.44
C ARG A 20 -17.90 16.41 11.27
N LEU A 21 -16.59 16.66 11.30
CA LEU A 21 -15.65 16.33 10.23
C LEU A 21 -14.58 15.30 10.66
N GLY A 22 -14.65 14.66 11.83
CA GLY A 22 -13.61 13.71 12.25
C GLY A 22 -12.17 14.26 12.27
N LEU A 23 -11.17 13.38 12.14
CA LEU A 23 -9.75 13.68 12.01
C LEU A 23 -9.26 13.16 10.64
N PHE A 24 -9.12 14.08 9.69
CA PHE A 24 -8.61 13.80 8.34
C PHE A 24 -7.15 14.24 8.16
N LYS A 25 -6.36 14.21 9.24
CA LYS A 25 -4.95 14.66 9.27
C LYS A 25 -4.03 13.61 9.88
N VAL A 26 -4.39 12.35 9.65
CA VAL A 26 -3.74 11.15 10.17
C VAL A 26 -3.92 11.01 11.68
N ALA A 27 -4.58 9.93 12.11
CA ALA A 27 -4.50 9.44 13.49
C ALA A 27 -3.29 8.52 13.62
N GLY A 28 -2.74 8.40 14.83
CA GLY A 28 -1.68 7.45 15.12
C GLY A 28 -1.81 6.82 16.51
N ALA A 29 -1.24 5.63 16.64
CA ALA A 29 -1.16 4.90 17.90
C ALA A 29 0.11 4.05 17.97
N VAL A 30 0.40 3.57 19.17
CA VAL A 30 1.39 2.52 19.40
C VAL A 30 0.75 1.34 20.12
N SER A 31 1.29 0.14 19.90
CA SER A 31 1.01 -1.05 20.71
C SER A 31 2.30 -1.83 20.96
N GLU A 32 2.29 -2.67 21.99
CA GLU A 32 3.37 -3.61 22.24
C GLU A 32 3.29 -4.81 21.29
N LEU A 33 4.44 -5.41 20.98
CA LEU A 33 4.52 -6.74 20.35
C LEU A 33 4.06 -7.81 21.35
N GLU A 34 3.52 -8.94 20.87
CA GLU A 34 3.13 -10.06 21.73
C GLU A 34 4.28 -10.51 22.65
N ALA A 35 5.50 -10.60 22.10
CA ALA A 35 6.72 -10.93 22.85
C ALA A 35 7.07 -9.93 23.96
N ASN A 36 6.51 -8.71 23.93
CA ASN A 36 6.73 -7.63 24.89
C ASN A 36 5.46 -7.34 25.73
N GLY A 37 4.54 -8.29 25.84
CA GLY A 37 3.30 -8.14 26.63
C GLY A 37 2.13 -7.52 25.87
N GLY A 38 2.24 -7.39 24.55
CA GLY A 38 1.10 -7.13 23.67
C GLY A 38 0.11 -8.31 23.66
N LEU A 39 -1.11 -8.05 23.20
CA LEU A 39 -2.14 -9.09 23.07
C LEU A 39 -1.86 -10.00 21.87
N ASP A 40 -2.29 -11.26 21.94
CA ASP A 40 -2.39 -12.14 20.77
C ASP A 40 -3.32 -11.46 19.73
N PRO A 41 -2.91 -11.33 18.45
CA PRO A 41 -3.74 -10.74 17.40
C PRO A 41 -5.08 -11.46 17.19
N ASN A 42 -5.24 -12.71 17.63
CA ASN A 42 -6.54 -13.40 17.68
C ASN A 42 -7.55 -12.76 18.63
N ILE A 43 -7.08 -12.08 19.67
CA ILE A 43 -7.89 -11.49 20.73
C ILE A 43 -8.12 -10.01 20.45
N GLY A 44 -7.06 -9.28 20.07
CA GLY A 44 -7.15 -7.87 19.73
C GLY A 44 -5.80 -7.16 19.82
N ILE A 45 -5.85 -5.83 19.72
CA ILE A 45 -4.67 -4.96 19.81
C ILE A 45 -4.95 -3.87 20.84
N ASN A 46 -4.08 -3.77 21.84
CA ASN A 46 -4.19 -2.72 22.85
C ASN A 46 -3.54 -1.42 22.34
N LEU A 47 -4.32 -0.63 21.58
CA LEU A 47 -3.87 0.61 20.98
C LEU A 47 -3.78 1.75 22.01
N LYS A 48 -2.59 2.33 22.13
CA LYS A 48 -2.37 3.60 22.82
C LYS A 48 -2.26 4.72 21.81
N TYR A 49 -3.34 5.45 21.61
CA TYR A 49 -3.38 6.59 20.69
C TYR A 49 -2.46 7.72 21.14
N PHE A 50 -1.90 8.44 20.17
CA PHE A 50 -1.27 9.73 20.44
C PHE A 50 -2.36 10.77 20.67
N THR A 51 -2.34 11.40 21.84
CA THR A 51 -3.34 12.39 22.24
C THR A 51 -2.73 13.78 22.43
N ASP A 52 -3.57 14.81 22.42
CA ASP A 52 -3.25 16.16 22.86
C ASP A 52 -3.42 16.32 24.39
N ASP A 53 -3.23 17.55 24.88
CA ASP A 53 -3.32 17.89 26.31
C ASP A 53 -4.74 17.74 26.88
N ASN A 54 -5.77 17.66 26.01
CA ASN A 54 -7.15 17.38 26.40
C ASN A 54 -7.48 15.88 26.36
N ASN A 55 -6.48 15.02 26.15
CA ASN A 55 -6.61 13.57 25.99
C ASN A 55 -7.46 13.16 24.77
N GLU A 56 -7.52 14.02 23.74
CA GLU A 56 -8.14 13.68 22.45
C GLU A 56 -7.10 13.19 21.45
N VAL A 57 -7.47 12.26 20.56
CA VAL A 57 -6.58 11.80 19.48
C VAL A 57 -6.12 13.00 18.64
N LYS A 58 -4.81 13.22 18.55
CA LYS A 58 -4.23 14.36 17.84
C LYS A 58 -3.89 14.05 16.39
N ALA A 59 -3.78 15.10 15.58
CA ALA A 59 -3.29 15.00 14.20
C ALA A 59 -1.80 14.66 14.19
N MET A 60 -1.43 13.62 13.45
CA MET A 60 -0.02 13.30 13.23
C MET A 60 0.61 14.21 12.18
N PHE A 61 -0.18 14.80 11.27
CA PHE A 61 0.25 15.87 10.37
C PHE A 61 -0.52 17.16 10.68
N PRO A 62 -0.04 18.02 11.61
CA PRO A 62 -0.75 19.22 12.03
C PRO A 62 -0.59 20.38 11.03
N PHE A 63 -0.79 20.13 9.73
CA PHE A 63 -0.75 21.17 8.71
C PHE A 63 -1.89 22.17 8.92
N GLU A 64 -1.63 23.45 8.69
CA GLU A 64 -2.69 24.48 8.67
C GLU A 64 -3.67 24.25 7.51
N GLY A 65 -4.93 24.64 7.70
CA GLY A 65 -6.00 24.50 6.70
C GLY A 65 -6.99 23.36 6.99
N HIS A 66 -7.90 23.12 6.05
CA HIS A 66 -9.00 22.15 6.18
C HIS A 66 -8.83 20.92 5.28
N GLU A 67 -7.80 20.89 4.45
CA GLU A 67 -7.51 19.79 3.55
C GLU A 67 -7.16 18.51 4.30
N ALA A 68 -7.58 17.39 3.73
CA ALA A 68 -7.23 16.08 4.25
C ALA A 68 -5.75 15.77 3.96
N ILE A 69 -5.09 15.06 4.87
CA ILE A 69 -3.74 14.54 4.67
C ILE A 69 -3.81 13.02 4.62
N TRP A 70 -3.49 12.47 3.45
CA TRP A 70 -3.31 11.04 3.27
C TRP A 70 -1.83 10.72 3.29
N ILE A 71 -1.50 9.53 3.81
CA ILE A 71 -0.13 9.04 3.86
C ILE A 71 0.01 7.71 3.14
N GLY A 72 1.19 7.47 2.62
CA GLY A 72 1.59 6.21 1.99
C GLY A 72 2.95 5.77 2.48
N ALA A 73 3.13 4.44 2.50
CA ALA A 73 4.39 3.74 2.74
C ALA A 73 5.25 4.34 3.88
N PRO A 74 4.79 4.28 5.14
CA PRO A 74 5.68 4.51 6.28
C PRO A 74 6.86 3.53 6.22
N ILE A 75 8.07 4.06 6.19
CA ILE A 75 9.32 3.29 6.09
C ILE A 75 10.32 3.76 7.15
N LEU A 76 11.15 2.82 7.63
CA LEU A 76 12.30 3.12 8.47
C LEU A 76 13.56 3.11 7.63
N VAL A 77 14.21 4.26 7.50
CA VAL A 77 15.48 4.37 6.80
C VAL A 77 16.60 4.48 7.83
N LYS A 78 17.73 3.84 7.53
CA LYS A 78 18.97 4.09 8.27
C LYS A 78 19.58 5.40 7.77
N ASP A 79 19.89 6.26 8.73
CA ASP A 79 20.72 7.44 8.54
C ASP A 79 21.89 7.36 9.52
N SER A 80 23.02 6.88 9.02
CA SER A 80 24.17 6.49 9.86
C SER A 80 23.74 5.44 10.92
N ASP A 81 23.91 5.72 12.21
CA ASP A 81 23.52 4.84 13.32
C ASP A 81 22.07 5.06 13.81
N GLU A 82 21.35 6.04 13.26
CA GLU A 82 19.99 6.37 13.65
C GLU A 82 18.94 5.84 12.66
N GLU A 83 17.80 5.41 13.19
CA GLU A 83 16.63 5.06 12.39
C GLU A 83 15.65 6.24 12.31
N LYS A 84 15.37 6.67 11.09
CA LYS A 84 14.41 7.73 10.78
C LYS A 84 13.18 7.15 10.12
N MET A 85 11.99 7.53 10.60
CA MET A 85 10.74 7.15 9.97
C MET A 85 10.33 8.22 8.95
N ILE A 86 10.13 7.80 7.71
CA ILE A 86 9.71 8.65 6.59
C ILE A 86 8.37 8.13 6.04
N VAL A 87 7.52 9.04 5.59
CA VAL A 87 6.28 8.71 4.88
C VAL A 87 6.13 9.60 3.65
N HIS A 88 5.40 9.13 2.65
CA HIS A 88 4.82 10.02 1.64
C HIS A 88 3.54 10.62 2.17
N TYR A 89 3.32 11.93 1.97
CA TYR A 89 2.06 12.60 2.27
C TYR A 89 1.44 13.19 1.00
N SER A 90 0.12 13.25 0.96
CA SER A 90 -0.69 13.97 -0.02
C SER A 90 -1.68 14.88 0.69
N ARG A 91 -1.66 16.18 0.37
CA ARG A 91 -2.64 17.17 0.83
C ARG A 91 -3.76 17.24 -0.19
N MET A 92 -4.97 16.86 0.22
CA MET A 92 -6.13 16.62 -0.62
C MET A 92 -7.20 17.65 -0.34
N LYS A 93 -7.58 18.44 -1.35
CA LYS A 93 -8.72 19.35 -1.28
C LYS A 93 -10.05 18.62 -1.47
N SER A 94 -10.03 17.54 -2.24
CA SER A 94 -11.14 16.59 -2.41
C SER A 94 -10.59 15.20 -2.74
N LEU A 95 -11.46 14.20 -2.90
CA LEU A 95 -11.06 12.83 -3.26
C LEU A 95 -10.20 12.74 -4.55
N GLY A 96 -10.40 13.67 -5.49
CA GLY A 96 -9.70 13.69 -6.79
C GLY A 96 -8.71 14.85 -6.97
N GLU A 97 -8.65 15.81 -6.05
CA GLU A 97 -7.84 17.02 -6.20
C GLU A 97 -6.74 17.08 -5.13
N ARG A 98 -5.51 16.79 -5.54
CA ARG A 98 -4.31 16.90 -4.71
C ARG A 98 -3.65 18.27 -4.91
N VAL A 99 -3.56 19.06 -3.84
CA VAL A 99 -2.95 20.40 -3.87
C VAL A 99 -1.43 20.35 -3.67
N GLU A 100 -0.95 19.36 -2.92
CA GLU A 100 0.47 19.15 -2.65
C GLU A 100 0.75 17.69 -2.34
N HIS A 101 1.95 17.22 -2.63
CA HIS A 101 2.49 16.00 -2.04
C HIS A 101 3.96 16.16 -1.70
N GLY A 102 4.45 15.29 -0.82
CA GLY A 102 5.82 15.36 -0.35
C GLY A 102 6.21 14.19 0.54
N LEU A 103 7.38 14.33 1.15
CA LEU A 103 7.87 13.44 2.20
C LEU A 103 7.71 14.11 3.55
N GLY A 104 7.27 13.34 4.55
CA GLY A 104 7.27 13.73 5.95
C GLY A 104 8.26 12.89 6.75
N ILE A 105 8.83 13.46 7.80
CA ILE A 105 9.74 12.79 8.75
C ILE A 105 9.13 12.79 10.14
N TYR A 106 9.18 11.66 10.84
CA TYR A 106 8.64 11.56 12.19
C TYR A 106 9.56 12.24 13.22
N ASN A 107 9.00 13.15 14.00
CA ASN A 107 9.64 13.78 15.14
C ASN A 107 9.30 13.00 16.41
N ASN A 108 10.30 12.35 17.00
CA ASN A 108 10.14 11.52 18.20
C ASN A 108 9.74 12.30 19.45
N GLU A 109 10.20 13.54 19.60
CA GLU A 109 9.91 14.38 20.78
C GLU A 109 8.47 14.87 20.73
N LYS A 110 8.04 15.34 19.57
CA LYS A 110 6.69 15.90 19.37
C LYS A 110 5.64 14.84 19.07
N ASN A 111 6.05 13.63 18.70
CA ASN A 111 5.18 12.55 18.20
C ASN A 111 4.26 13.03 17.06
N ILE A 112 4.84 13.67 16.04
CA ILE A 112 4.15 14.12 14.82
C ILE A 112 5.08 13.93 13.62
N PHE A 113 4.54 14.02 12.41
CA PHE A 113 5.33 14.17 11.20
C PHE A 113 5.52 15.65 10.86
N GLU A 114 6.75 16.00 10.53
CA GLU A 114 7.14 17.31 10.01
C GLU A 114 7.42 17.19 8.51
N LYS A 115 7.18 18.27 7.76
CA LYS A 115 7.43 18.31 6.32
C LYS A 115 8.94 18.21 6.06
N LEU A 116 9.36 17.17 5.36
CA LEU A 116 10.76 16.96 4.99
C LEU A 116 11.07 17.55 3.61
N LYS A 117 10.25 17.22 2.59
CA LYS A 117 10.50 17.65 1.20
C LYS A 117 9.19 17.74 0.43
N LYS A 118 9.00 18.83 -0.32
CA LYS A 118 7.92 18.93 -1.32
C LYS A 118 8.39 18.26 -2.61
N LEU A 119 7.50 17.52 -3.27
CA LEU A 119 7.80 16.79 -4.50
C LEU A 119 7.16 17.45 -5.73
N ASP A 120 7.71 17.13 -6.91
CA ASP A 120 7.19 17.60 -8.20
C ASP A 120 5.89 16.88 -8.56
N PRO A 121 4.76 17.59 -8.72
CA PRO A 121 3.48 16.97 -9.07
C PRO A 121 3.50 16.25 -10.43
N ASN A 122 4.44 16.57 -11.33
CA ASN A 122 4.55 15.96 -12.65
C ASN A 122 5.24 14.59 -12.65
N ARG A 123 5.84 14.17 -11.51
CA ARG A 123 6.46 12.84 -11.34
C ARG A 123 5.90 12.13 -10.11
N PRO A 124 4.62 11.75 -10.14
CA PRO A 124 3.90 11.30 -8.94
C PRO A 124 4.27 9.89 -8.45
N TRP A 125 5.19 9.19 -9.11
CA TRP A 125 5.68 7.84 -8.73
C TRP A 125 7.09 7.83 -8.16
N ASP A 126 7.83 8.94 -8.20
CA ASP A 126 9.20 9.04 -7.67
C ASP A 126 9.20 9.27 -6.13
N CYS A 127 8.42 8.48 -5.40
CA CYS A 127 8.31 8.57 -3.94
C CYS A 127 7.81 7.25 -3.33
N PRO A 128 7.88 7.10 -1.99
CA PRO A 128 7.23 5.99 -1.31
C PRO A 128 5.74 5.99 -1.62
N ARG A 129 5.16 4.82 -1.89
CA ARG A 129 3.75 4.68 -2.28
C ARG A 129 3.11 3.41 -1.75
N GLY A 130 1.79 3.45 -1.54
CA GLY A 130 1.00 2.32 -1.07
C GLY A 130 1.56 1.73 0.21
N HIS A 131 1.91 0.44 0.19
CA HIS A 131 2.69 -0.20 1.24
C HIS A 131 4.14 -0.45 0.81
N ALA A 132 5.04 -0.66 1.77
CA ALA A 132 6.46 -0.87 1.49
C ALA A 132 6.92 -2.24 2.02
N ILE A 133 7.82 -2.85 1.25
CA ILE A 133 8.52 -4.09 1.60
C ILE A 133 10.00 -3.77 1.60
N LYS A 134 10.70 -4.11 2.68
CA LYS A 134 12.16 -4.10 2.68
C LYS A 134 12.67 -5.48 2.23
N HIS A 135 13.37 -5.53 1.11
CA HIS A 135 13.91 -6.78 0.58
C HIS A 135 15.26 -6.55 -0.10
N ALA A 136 16.20 -7.47 0.13
CA ALA A 136 17.53 -7.42 -0.44
C ALA A 136 17.59 -8.12 -1.80
N GLU A 137 18.13 -7.44 -2.81
CA GLU A 137 18.45 -8.05 -4.11
C GLU A 137 19.95 -7.92 -4.35
N ARG A 138 20.63 -9.06 -4.58
CA ARG A 138 22.07 -9.13 -4.85
C ARG A 138 22.93 -8.35 -3.81
N GLY A 139 22.56 -8.45 -2.53
CA GLY A 139 23.27 -7.81 -1.43
C GLY A 139 22.95 -6.33 -1.20
N ILE A 140 22.00 -5.76 -1.95
CA ILE A 140 21.54 -4.37 -1.77
C ILE A 140 20.12 -4.39 -1.21
N ASP A 141 19.91 -3.75 -0.06
CA ASP A 141 18.57 -3.53 0.49
C ASP A 141 17.80 -2.50 -0.34
N TYR A 142 16.58 -2.84 -0.71
CA TYR A 142 15.63 -1.93 -1.36
C TYR A 142 14.33 -1.85 -0.56
N PHE A 143 13.68 -0.69 -0.61
CA PHE A 143 12.24 -0.59 -0.42
C PHE A 143 11.55 -0.81 -1.74
N TRP A 144 10.59 -1.73 -1.77
CA TRP A 144 9.72 -2.01 -2.90
C TRP A 144 8.31 -1.55 -2.54
N PHE A 145 7.69 -0.76 -3.40
CA PHE A 145 6.41 -0.13 -3.13
C PHE A 145 5.29 -0.83 -3.89
N THR A 146 4.20 -1.12 -3.19
CA THR A 146 3.11 -1.96 -3.67
C THR A 146 1.77 -1.23 -3.59
N ASP A 147 1.06 -1.16 -4.72
CA ASP A 147 -0.25 -0.48 -4.84
C ASP A 147 -1.03 -0.94 -6.10
N PRO A 148 -1.52 -2.19 -6.21
CA PRO A 148 -1.24 -3.36 -5.36
C PRO A 148 -0.04 -4.19 -5.81
N PHE A 149 0.53 -3.91 -6.98
CA PHE A 149 1.69 -4.62 -7.49
C PHE A 149 2.95 -3.80 -7.31
N VAL A 150 4.08 -4.49 -7.20
CA VAL A 150 5.39 -3.85 -7.09
C VAL A 150 5.90 -3.46 -8.47
N ASN A 151 6.02 -2.15 -8.70
CA ASN A 151 6.61 -1.59 -9.92
C ASN A 151 7.48 -0.35 -9.67
N ILE A 152 7.74 -0.02 -8.41
CA ILE A 152 8.61 1.07 -7.98
C ILE A 152 9.48 0.54 -6.84
N ARG A 153 10.78 0.84 -6.87
CA ARG A 153 11.69 0.57 -5.75
C ARG A 153 12.73 1.66 -5.59
N VAL A 154 13.33 1.73 -4.41
CA VAL A 154 14.46 2.61 -4.12
C VAL A 154 15.42 1.93 -3.15
N LYS A 155 16.71 2.22 -3.24
CA LYS A 155 17.67 1.71 -2.27
C LYS A 155 17.27 2.14 -0.85
N ALA A 156 17.38 1.23 0.11
CA ALA A 156 16.86 1.41 1.47
C ALA A 156 17.79 2.24 2.37
N ASP A 157 18.17 3.43 1.91
CA ASP A 157 18.93 4.43 2.68
C ASP A 157 18.27 5.81 2.59
N PHE A 158 18.59 6.66 3.58
CA PHE A 158 17.98 7.98 3.71
C PHE A 158 18.16 8.83 2.43
N ASN A 159 19.38 8.92 1.90
CA ASN A 159 19.72 9.76 0.75
C ASN A 159 18.97 9.37 -0.50
N SER A 160 18.85 8.06 -0.76
CA SER A 160 18.12 7.53 -1.92
C SER A 160 16.62 7.77 -1.79
N VAL A 161 16.05 7.55 -0.60
CA VAL A 161 14.61 7.74 -0.36
C VAL A 161 14.17 9.19 -0.57
N ILE A 162 15.00 10.17 -0.17
CA ILE A 162 14.67 11.59 -0.31
C ILE A 162 15.01 12.17 -1.70
N GLU A 163 15.67 11.40 -2.56
CA GLU A 163 16.06 11.82 -3.92
C GLU A 163 15.11 11.22 -4.96
N PRO A 164 14.19 12.01 -5.56
CA PRO A 164 13.21 11.49 -6.51
C PRO A 164 13.85 10.76 -7.71
N ASN A 165 15.04 11.18 -8.15
CA ASN A 165 15.71 10.53 -9.28
C ASN A 165 16.42 9.21 -8.94
N ALA A 166 16.40 8.79 -7.67
CA ALA A 166 17.01 7.53 -7.23
C ALA A 166 16.07 6.31 -7.37
N TYR A 167 14.79 6.54 -7.65
CA TYR A 167 13.77 5.50 -7.77
C TYR A 167 13.90 4.77 -9.11
N ASP A 168 13.90 3.44 -9.05
CA ASP A 168 13.81 2.58 -10.23
C ASP A 168 12.34 2.19 -10.42
N THR A 169 11.90 2.12 -11.67
CA THR A 169 10.59 1.60 -12.04
C THR A 169 10.74 0.29 -12.77
N PHE A 170 9.79 -0.62 -12.57
CA PHE A 170 9.72 -1.88 -13.30
C PHE A 170 8.76 -1.73 -14.48
N THR A 171 9.31 -1.85 -15.67
CA THR A 171 8.61 -1.43 -16.88
C THR A 171 9.11 -2.18 -18.11
N CYS A 172 8.22 -2.35 -19.08
CA CYS A 172 8.54 -2.84 -20.41
C CYS A 172 8.76 -1.72 -21.43
N LEU A 173 8.83 -0.47 -20.98
CA LEU A 173 9.18 0.68 -21.83
C LEU A 173 10.68 0.72 -22.12
N GLN A 174 11.06 1.37 -23.22
CA GLN A 174 12.47 1.71 -23.49
C GLN A 174 13.01 2.62 -22.37
N PRO A 175 14.26 2.43 -21.90
CA PRO A 175 14.85 3.28 -20.87
C PRO A 175 14.78 4.77 -21.21
N GLY A 176 14.40 5.60 -20.25
CA GLY A 176 14.27 7.04 -20.39
C GLY A 176 12.99 7.51 -21.09
N SER A 177 12.07 6.60 -21.42
CA SER A 177 10.81 6.94 -22.09
C SER A 177 9.63 7.08 -21.12
N LYS A 178 8.59 7.75 -21.60
CA LYS A 178 7.32 7.94 -20.88
C LYS A 178 6.26 6.97 -21.41
N TYR A 179 5.28 6.67 -20.58
CA TYR A 179 4.08 5.98 -21.02
C TYR A 179 3.22 6.90 -21.87
N LEU A 180 2.99 6.54 -23.13
CA LEU A 180 2.27 7.35 -24.12
C LEU A 180 1.12 6.56 -24.77
N LYS A 181 0.50 5.63 -24.02
CA LYS A 181 -0.56 4.74 -24.51
C LYS A 181 -0.13 4.00 -25.78
N GLU A 182 -0.88 4.13 -26.86
CA GLU A 182 -0.62 3.55 -28.19
C GLU A 182 0.71 3.99 -28.83
N LYS A 183 1.30 5.11 -28.37
CA LYS A 183 2.59 5.62 -28.87
C LYS A 183 3.77 5.23 -27.98
N SER A 184 3.56 4.39 -26.98
CA SER A 184 4.61 3.95 -26.05
C SER A 184 5.68 3.16 -26.80
N LYS A 185 6.95 3.47 -26.51
CA LYS A 185 8.08 2.72 -27.06
C LYS A 185 8.40 1.55 -26.14
N LEU A 186 8.13 0.33 -26.61
CA LEU A 186 8.34 -0.89 -25.83
C LEU A 186 9.77 -1.41 -26.01
N ASN A 187 10.30 -1.99 -24.94
CA ASN A 187 11.58 -2.68 -24.90
C ASN A 187 11.36 -4.14 -25.31
N ARG A 188 11.87 -4.50 -26.49
CA ARG A 188 11.84 -5.86 -27.02
C ARG A 188 13.27 -6.31 -27.29
N ASP A 189 13.56 -7.59 -27.05
CA ASP A 189 14.86 -8.17 -27.38
C ASP A 189 15.03 -8.40 -28.89
N GLU A 190 16.18 -8.93 -29.30
CA GLU A 190 16.50 -9.23 -30.71
C GLU A 190 15.52 -10.21 -31.37
N ASN A 191 14.81 -11.01 -30.57
CA ASN A 191 13.79 -11.96 -31.04
C ASN A 191 12.37 -11.37 -30.98
N GLY A 192 12.24 -10.08 -30.65
CA GLY A 192 10.97 -9.38 -30.54
C GLY A 192 10.21 -9.65 -29.24
N LYS A 193 10.78 -10.36 -28.26
CA LYS A 193 10.13 -10.67 -26.98
C LYS A 193 10.14 -9.46 -26.07
N LEU A 194 8.98 -9.13 -25.49
CA LEU A 194 8.86 -8.02 -24.53
C LEU A 194 9.71 -8.27 -23.29
N THR A 195 10.50 -7.28 -22.90
CA THR A 195 11.43 -7.37 -21.76
C THR A 195 11.10 -6.32 -20.71
N TYR A 196 10.75 -6.79 -19.52
CA TYR A 196 10.63 -5.95 -18.33
C TYR A 196 11.97 -5.80 -17.62
N GLN A 197 12.22 -4.62 -17.08
CA GLN A 197 13.46 -4.29 -16.39
C GLN A 197 13.24 -3.22 -15.32
N TRP A 198 14.12 -3.20 -14.32
CA TRP A 198 14.25 -2.11 -13.36
C TRP A 198 15.13 -1.01 -13.96
N VAL A 199 14.55 0.17 -14.21
CA VAL A 199 15.24 1.30 -14.83
C VAL A 199 14.84 2.62 -14.20
N ARG A 200 15.77 3.58 -14.19
CA ARG A 200 15.50 4.95 -13.73
C ARG A 200 14.85 5.80 -14.80
N ARG A 201 14.23 6.90 -14.37
CA ARG A 201 13.72 7.97 -15.25
C ARG A 201 12.82 7.45 -16.38
N THR A 202 12.07 6.39 -16.11
CA THR A 202 11.16 5.75 -17.05
C THR A 202 9.84 5.55 -16.32
N ASP A 203 8.71 5.73 -17.00
CA ASP A 203 7.40 5.55 -16.36
C ASP A 203 7.17 4.07 -16.01
N PRO A 204 6.57 3.76 -14.85
CA PRO A 204 6.22 2.39 -14.50
C PRO A 204 5.07 1.88 -15.38
N ILE A 205 5.01 0.57 -15.57
CA ILE A 205 3.85 -0.10 -16.19
C ILE A 205 3.14 -0.88 -15.09
N GLY A 206 1.84 -0.67 -14.93
CA GLY A 206 0.98 -1.40 -14.01
C GLY A 206 -0.18 -2.10 -14.72
N ALA A 207 -1.12 -2.64 -13.95
CA ALA A 207 -2.26 -3.39 -14.48
C ALA A 207 -3.13 -2.57 -15.44
N LYS A 208 -3.29 -1.27 -15.19
CA LYS A 208 -4.06 -0.39 -16.09
C LYS A 208 -3.34 -0.22 -17.43
N GLU A 209 -2.07 0.14 -17.39
CA GLU A 209 -1.24 0.37 -18.58
C GLU A 209 -1.12 -0.90 -19.42
N GLU A 210 -0.98 -2.08 -18.79
CA GLU A 210 -1.01 -3.36 -19.50
C GLU A 210 -2.32 -3.61 -20.26
N ARG A 211 -3.49 -3.29 -19.66
CA ARG A 211 -4.79 -3.41 -20.35
C ARG A 211 -4.86 -2.48 -21.56
N GLU A 212 -4.39 -1.24 -21.41
CA GLU A 212 -4.36 -0.25 -22.48
C GLU A 212 -3.42 -0.67 -23.61
N LEU A 213 -2.19 -1.12 -23.30
CA LEU A 213 -1.22 -1.63 -24.28
C LEU A 213 -1.72 -2.87 -25.01
N LYS A 214 -2.36 -3.81 -24.30
CA LYS A 214 -2.97 -5.00 -24.91
C LYS A 214 -4.11 -4.62 -25.84
N LYS A 215 -4.99 -3.71 -25.41
CA LYS A 215 -6.09 -3.21 -26.25
C LYS A 215 -5.57 -2.53 -27.53
N ALA A 216 -4.43 -1.84 -27.43
CA ALA A 216 -3.74 -1.23 -28.57
C ALA A 216 -3.00 -2.25 -29.47
N GLY A 217 -2.97 -3.54 -29.11
CA GLY A 217 -2.25 -4.57 -29.86
C GLY A 217 -0.72 -4.49 -29.71
N LEU A 218 -0.21 -3.71 -28.76
CA LEU A 218 1.23 -3.52 -28.55
C LEU A 218 1.87 -4.63 -27.72
N ILE A 219 1.09 -5.29 -26.87
CA ILE A 219 1.49 -6.48 -26.10
C ILE A 219 0.43 -7.58 -26.22
N SER A 220 0.85 -8.84 -26.14
CA SER A 220 -0.04 -10.00 -26.20
C SER A 220 -0.51 -10.47 -24.82
N ALA A 221 -1.50 -11.37 -24.78
CA ALA A 221 -2.08 -11.85 -23.51
C ALA A 221 -1.07 -12.61 -22.62
N ASN A 222 -0.11 -13.30 -23.23
CA ASN A 222 0.98 -14.01 -22.53
C ASN A 222 2.12 -13.09 -22.06
N GLU A 223 2.10 -11.81 -22.43
CA GLU A 223 3.07 -10.79 -22.00
C GLU A 223 2.58 -10.01 -20.76
N LEU A 224 1.34 -10.24 -20.32
CA LEU A 224 0.74 -9.59 -19.15
C LEU A 224 1.33 -10.13 -17.84
N ARG A 225 1.59 -9.23 -16.89
CA ARG A 225 2.15 -9.56 -15.56
C ARG A 225 1.20 -9.25 -14.41
N TYR A 226 0.25 -8.35 -14.60
CA TYR A 226 -0.59 -7.80 -13.53
C TYR A 226 -2.09 -8.03 -13.77
N GLN A 227 -2.42 -9.15 -14.41
CA GLN A 227 -3.79 -9.54 -14.74
C GLN A 227 -4.13 -10.92 -14.17
N PRO A 228 -4.08 -11.11 -12.83
CA PRO A 228 -4.37 -12.40 -12.23
C PRO A 228 -5.83 -12.80 -12.51
N LEU A 229 -6.03 -14.06 -12.89
CA LEU A 229 -7.35 -14.63 -13.11
C LEU A 229 -7.93 -15.12 -11.78
N SER A 230 -9.18 -14.79 -11.52
CA SER A 230 -9.98 -15.37 -10.44
C SER A 230 -10.02 -16.88 -10.59
N ALA A 231 -9.65 -17.61 -9.53
CA ALA A 231 -9.69 -19.07 -9.51
C ALA A 231 -11.11 -19.63 -9.72
N ASP A 232 -12.14 -18.91 -9.27
CA ASP A 232 -13.54 -19.34 -9.37
C ASP A 232 -14.17 -19.00 -10.72
N THR A 233 -13.92 -17.79 -11.23
CA THR A 233 -14.68 -17.24 -12.37
C THR A 233 -13.86 -17.07 -13.64
N ASN A 234 -12.52 -17.15 -13.56
CA ASN A 234 -11.59 -16.74 -14.61
C ASN A 234 -11.78 -15.29 -15.10
N GLU A 235 -12.51 -14.45 -14.36
CA GLU A 235 -12.54 -13.01 -14.58
C GLU A 235 -11.27 -12.36 -13.98
N ILE A 236 -10.89 -11.19 -14.49
CA ILE A 236 -9.74 -10.43 -13.97
C ILE A 236 -10.29 -9.29 -13.09
N PRO A 237 -10.17 -9.36 -11.75
CA PRO A 237 -10.58 -8.26 -10.89
C PRO A 237 -9.71 -7.02 -11.15
N LEU A 238 -10.26 -5.83 -10.95
CA LEU A 238 -9.47 -4.60 -10.91
C LEU A 238 -8.91 -4.45 -9.50
N LEU A 239 -7.75 -5.05 -9.25
CA LEU A 239 -7.09 -4.91 -7.95
C LEU A 239 -6.68 -3.44 -7.71
N ALA A 240 -7.07 -2.93 -6.55
CA ALA A 240 -6.81 -1.59 -6.03
C ALA A 240 -5.67 -1.63 -4.99
N SER A 241 -5.63 -0.70 -4.03
CA SER A 241 -4.64 -0.71 -2.95
C SER A 241 -4.53 -2.07 -2.26
N GLY A 242 -3.30 -2.45 -1.89
CA GLY A 242 -3.04 -3.69 -1.18
C GLY A 242 -1.60 -3.83 -0.75
N SER A 243 -1.34 -4.81 0.10
CA SER A 243 -0.03 -5.13 0.63
C SER A 243 0.52 -6.41 0.03
N MET A 244 1.84 -6.57 0.11
CA MET A 244 2.54 -7.75 -0.37
C MET A 244 3.62 -8.14 0.62
N ALA A 245 3.89 -9.43 0.74
CA ALA A 245 4.95 -9.97 1.57
C ALA A 245 5.48 -11.30 1.02
N TRP A 246 6.72 -11.65 1.34
CA TRP A 246 7.16 -13.03 1.22
C TRP A 246 6.49 -13.86 2.31
N ASN A 247 5.98 -15.03 1.95
CA ASN A 247 5.35 -15.95 2.89
C ASN A 247 6.15 -17.24 3.03
N ASP A 248 6.60 -17.53 4.24
CA ASP A 248 7.46 -18.69 4.51
C ASP A 248 6.76 -20.04 4.45
N TYR A 249 5.45 -20.09 4.66
CA TYR A 249 4.68 -21.32 4.54
C TYR A 249 4.45 -21.69 3.07
N LYS A 250 4.08 -20.70 2.24
CA LYS A 250 3.83 -20.89 0.80
C LYS A 250 5.10 -20.94 -0.04
N LYS A 251 6.20 -20.38 0.46
CA LYS A 251 7.44 -20.12 -0.29
C LYS A 251 7.16 -19.33 -1.58
N LYS A 252 6.34 -18.28 -1.42
CA LYS A 252 5.91 -17.39 -2.49
C LYS A 252 5.74 -15.97 -1.97
N TRP A 253 5.79 -15.02 -2.89
CA TRP A 253 5.24 -13.69 -2.66
C TRP A 253 3.72 -13.76 -2.67
N ILE A 254 3.09 -13.13 -1.68
CA ILE A 254 1.64 -13.06 -1.55
C ILE A 254 1.17 -11.61 -1.61
N ILE A 255 -0.01 -11.39 -2.19
CA ILE A 255 -0.73 -10.11 -2.16
C ILE A 255 -2.01 -10.28 -1.36
N VAL A 256 -2.37 -9.28 -0.57
CA VAL A 256 -3.73 -9.04 -0.09
C VAL A 256 -4.16 -7.65 -0.57
N ALA A 257 -5.14 -7.60 -1.47
CA ALA A 257 -5.55 -6.35 -2.13
C ALA A 257 -7.07 -6.24 -2.24
N GLY A 258 -7.59 -5.01 -2.21
CA GLY A 258 -8.99 -4.75 -2.50
C GLY A 258 -9.29 -4.80 -3.99
N GLU A 259 -10.55 -4.96 -4.35
CA GLU A 259 -11.06 -4.74 -5.71
C GLU A 259 -11.66 -3.34 -5.82
N ALA A 260 -11.33 -2.60 -6.88
CA ALA A 260 -12.03 -1.36 -7.23
C ALA A 260 -13.26 -1.67 -8.09
N PHE A 261 -14.37 -1.05 -7.74
CA PHE A 261 -15.66 -1.12 -8.45
C PHE A 261 -16.17 -2.57 -8.59
N GLY A 262 -16.02 -3.35 -7.51
CA GLY A 262 -16.53 -4.71 -7.43
C GLY A 262 -18.04 -4.78 -7.60
N LYS A 263 -18.53 -5.98 -7.92
CA LYS A 263 -19.94 -6.22 -8.25
C LYS A 263 -20.86 -5.96 -7.05
N THR A 264 -20.41 -6.25 -5.83
CA THR A 264 -21.22 -6.11 -4.61
C THR A 264 -20.98 -4.79 -3.90
N SER A 265 -19.78 -4.21 -4.06
CA SER A 265 -19.41 -2.91 -3.48
C SER A 265 -18.26 -2.27 -4.24
N ALA A 266 -18.18 -0.93 -4.23
CA ALA A 266 -17.11 -0.25 -4.96
C ALA A 266 -15.71 -0.57 -4.43
N PHE A 267 -15.59 -1.06 -3.19
CA PHE A 267 -14.34 -1.51 -2.56
C PHE A 267 -14.63 -2.52 -1.44
N GLY A 268 -15.49 -3.53 -1.67
CA GLY A 268 -15.89 -4.47 -0.61
C GLY A 268 -15.19 -5.83 -0.67
N GLU A 269 -14.64 -6.17 -1.83
CA GLU A 269 -14.04 -7.46 -2.12
C GLU A 269 -12.53 -7.42 -1.87
N ILE A 270 -12.01 -8.43 -1.16
CA ILE A 270 -10.58 -8.61 -0.93
C ILE A 270 -10.11 -9.89 -1.61
N TRP A 271 -8.98 -9.77 -2.28
CA TRP A 271 -8.34 -10.81 -3.06
C TRP A 271 -6.96 -11.14 -2.50
N TYR A 272 -6.64 -12.44 -2.56
CA TYR A 272 -5.34 -13.02 -2.30
C TYR A 272 -4.71 -13.47 -3.62
N ALA A 273 -3.42 -13.23 -3.83
CA ALA A 273 -2.71 -13.73 -5.01
C ALA A 273 -1.31 -14.23 -4.64
N GLU A 274 -0.73 -15.10 -5.47
CA GLU A 274 0.60 -15.69 -5.24
C GLU A 274 1.49 -15.55 -6.49
N ALA A 275 2.79 -15.29 -6.29
CA ALA A 275 3.82 -15.33 -7.33
C ALA A 275 5.17 -15.83 -6.80
N ASN A 276 6.01 -16.37 -7.69
CA ASN A 276 7.37 -16.80 -7.33
C ASN A 276 8.36 -15.64 -7.23
N ASP A 277 8.07 -14.52 -7.92
CA ASP A 277 8.88 -13.31 -7.95
C ASP A 277 8.03 -12.11 -7.53
N ILE A 278 8.65 -11.16 -6.82
CA ILE A 278 7.99 -9.96 -6.27
C ILE A 278 7.34 -9.11 -7.38
N SER A 279 7.94 -9.11 -8.57
CA SER A 279 7.49 -8.38 -9.76
C SER A 279 6.53 -9.20 -10.64
N GLY A 280 6.11 -10.39 -10.19
CA GLY A 280 5.24 -11.30 -10.93
C GLY A 280 5.98 -12.17 -11.96
N PRO A 281 5.28 -12.71 -12.98
CA PRO A 281 3.88 -12.45 -13.30
C PRO A 281 2.92 -13.01 -12.25
N TRP A 282 1.83 -12.29 -12.01
CA TRP A 282 0.73 -12.65 -11.13
C TRP A 282 -0.40 -13.25 -11.96
N ASN A 283 -0.54 -14.56 -11.90
CA ASN A 283 -1.41 -15.30 -12.84
C ASN A 283 -2.77 -15.68 -12.25
N ARG A 284 -2.86 -15.87 -10.94
CA ARG A 284 -4.08 -16.31 -10.26
C ARG A 284 -4.31 -15.56 -8.96
N CYS A 285 -5.58 -15.35 -8.65
CA CYS A 285 -6.05 -14.78 -7.40
C CYS A 285 -7.32 -15.48 -6.90
N TRP A 286 -7.56 -15.37 -5.60
CA TRP A 286 -8.66 -15.97 -4.87
C TRP A 286 -9.35 -14.90 -4.05
N LYS A 287 -10.67 -14.84 -4.11
CA LYS A 287 -11.43 -13.91 -3.28
C LYS A 287 -11.52 -14.49 -1.88
N ILE A 288 -11.13 -13.71 -0.88
CA ILE A 288 -11.01 -14.18 0.52
C ILE A 288 -12.02 -13.50 1.46
N VAL A 289 -12.49 -12.30 1.11
CA VAL A 289 -13.52 -11.57 1.87
C VAL A 289 -14.44 -10.83 0.90
N THR A 290 -15.72 -10.76 1.24
CA THR A 290 -16.71 -9.88 0.59
C THR A 290 -17.45 -9.09 1.66
N HIS A 291 -17.37 -7.77 1.58
CA HIS A 291 -18.25 -6.86 2.30
C HIS A 291 -19.40 -6.45 1.38
N ASP A 292 -20.60 -6.97 1.63
CA ASP A 292 -21.77 -6.63 0.84
C ASP A 292 -22.29 -5.23 1.20
N ASN A 293 -22.50 -4.42 0.19
CA ASN A 293 -22.90 -3.01 0.28
C ASN A 293 -22.10 -2.21 1.33
N TYR A 294 -20.79 -2.44 1.42
CA TYR A 294 -19.85 -1.77 2.32
C TYR A 294 -18.46 -1.62 1.71
N THR A 295 -17.76 -0.56 2.10
CA THR A 295 -16.37 -0.36 1.72
C THR A 295 -15.43 -0.92 2.79
N PHE A 296 -14.49 -1.74 2.36
CA PHE A 296 -13.34 -2.23 3.11
C PHE A 296 -12.07 -2.08 2.24
N TYR A 297 -11.32 -1.00 2.46
CA TYR A 297 -10.25 -0.58 1.54
C TYR A 297 -8.89 -0.44 2.24
N ASN A 298 -7.85 -0.26 1.42
CA ASN A 298 -6.45 -0.17 1.86
C ASN A 298 -6.00 -1.35 2.76
N PRO A 299 -6.24 -2.61 2.35
CA PRO A 299 -5.90 -3.74 3.19
C PRO A 299 -4.38 -3.89 3.34
N VAL A 300 -3.95 -4.15 4.57
CA VAL A 300 -2.55 -4.36 4.93
C VAL A 300 -2.36 -5.63 5.75
N HIS A 301 -1.55 -6.54 5.23
CA HIS A 301 -1.04 -7.72 5.90
C HIS A 301 0.08 -7.31 6.87
N HIS A 302 -0.11 -7.66 8.14
CA HIS A 302 0.85 -7.39 9.22
C HIS A 302 1.73 -8.62 9.47
N THR A 303 2.85 -8.72 8.76
CA THR A 303 3.77 -9.88 8.85
C THR A 303 4.31 -10.15 10.26
N PHE A 304 4.39 -9.12 11.11
CA PHE A 304 4.79 -9.27 12.52
C PHE A 304 3.73 -9.96 13.39
N PHE A 305 2.54 -10.25 12.86
CA PHE A 305 1.51 -11.06 13.50
C PHE A 305 1.40 -12.46 12.89
N ASP A 306 2.23 -12.82 11.91
CA ASP A 306 2.15 -14.13 11.27
C ASP A 306 2.42 -15.25 12.28
N GLN A 307 1.52 -16.23 12.29
CA GLN A 307 1.58 -17.39 13.17
C GLN A 307 1.78 -18.66 12.36
N LYS A 308 2.33 -19.70 13.02
CA LYS A 308 2.62 -20.99 12.40
C LYS A 308 3.46 -20.84 11.12
N ASN A 309 4.55 -20.08 11.21
CA ASN A 309 5.51 -19.85 10.12
C ASN A 309 4.86 -19.25 8.86
N GLY A 310 3.95 -18.27 9.03
CA GLY A 310 3.25 -17.63 7.93
C GLY A 310 2.03 -18.38 7.39
N ARG A 311 1.65 -19.54 7.94
CA ARG A 311 0.42 -20.21 7.53
C ARG A 311 -0.83 -19.41 7.92
N ILE A 312 -0.81 -18.82 9.12
CA ILE A 312 -1.87 -17.96 9.60
C ILE A 312 -1.40 -16.53 9.48
N ILE A 313 -2.11 -15.72 8.68
CA ILE A 313 -1.80 -14.30 8.49
C ILE A 313 -2.95 -13.43 9.00
N TYR A 314 -2.62 -12.20 9.34
CA TYR A 314 -3.59 -11.18 9.75
C TYR A 314 -3.48 -9.97 8.84
N PHE A 315 -4.62 -9.48 8.38
CA PHE A 315 -4.66 -8.23 7.63
C PHE A 315 -5.80 -7.36 8.14
N GLU A 316 -5.57 -6.06 8.19
CA GLU A 316 -6.62 -5.09 8.48
C GLU A 316 -6.95 -4.27 7.24
N GLY A 317 -8.07 -3.56 7.28
CA GLY A 317 -8.44 -2.57 6.28
C GLY A 317 -9.48 -1.62 6.85
N THR A 318 -9.68 -0.50 6.17
CA THR A 318 -10.58 0.55 6.63
C THR A 318 -12.01 0.23 6.22
N TYR A 319 -12.88 0.03 7.21
CA TYR A 319 -14.30 -0.19 7.03
C TYR A 319 -15.06 1.13 7.13
N CYS A 320 -15.77 1.50 6.06
CA CYS A 320 -16.54 2.74 6.00
C CYS A 320 -17.77 2.62 5.08
N SER A 321 -18.77 3.48 5.29
CA SER A 321 -19.91 3.55 4.38
C SER A 321 -19.69 4.51 3.21
N MET A 322 -18.69 5.40 3.27
CA MET A 322 -18.54 6.56 2.37
C MET A 322 -18.56 6.22 0.87
N PHE A 323 -17.96 5.10 0.45
CA PHE A 323 -17.86 4.72 -0.97
C PHE A 323 -18.81 3.59 -1.36
N SER A 324 -19.83 3.35 -0.56
CA SER A 324 -20.78 2.25 -0.75
C SER A 324 -22.22 2.76 -0.79
N GLY A 325 -23.14 1.91 -1.24
CA GLY A 325 -24.58 2.18 -1.20
C GLY A 325 -25.21 1.88 0.16
N THR A 326 -24.43 1.81 1.25
CA THR A 326 -24.95 1.44 2.58
C THR A 326 -26.09 2.38 2.98
N LYS A 327 -27.26 1.81 3.28
CA LYS A 327 -28.42 2.57 3.78
C LYS A 327 -28.50 2.64 5.30
N GLN A 328 -27.95 1.63 5.98
CA GLN A 328 -27.96 1.51 7.44
C GLN A 328 -26.52 1.31 7.93
N PRO A 329 -25.82 2.39 8.30
CA PRO A 329 -24.43 2.29 8.75
C PRO A 329 -24.33 1.52 10.07
N THR A 330 -23.28 0.72 10.23
CA THR A 330 -22.99 -0.09 11.41
C THR A 330 -22.57 0.89 12.50
N PRO A 331 -23.33 0.99 13.61
CA PRO A 331 -23.09 2.01 14.61
C PRO A 331 -21.66 1.93 15.15
N ARG A 332 -20.95 3.08 15.17
CA ARG A 332 -19.57 3.23 15.71
C ARG A 332 -18.44 2.57 14.89
N TYR A 333 -18.71 2.07 13.69
CA TYR A 333 -17.71 1.43 12.84
C TYR A 333 -17.22 2.27 11.64
N GLU A 334 -17.76 3.48 11.48
CA GLU A 334 -17.37 4.37 10.38
C GLU A 334 -15.91 4.81 10.49
N TYR A 335 -15.10 4.52 9.46
CA TYR A 335 -13.65 4.73 9.43
C TYR A 335 -12.90 3.98 10.54
N ASN A 336 -13.38 2.77 10.88
CA ASN A 336 -12.69 1.89 11.81
C ASN A 336 -11.85 0.84 11.05
N GLN A 337 -10.86 0.25 11.71
CA GLN A 337 -10.11 -0.87 11.13
C GLN A 337 -10.76 -2.20 11.53
N ILE A 338 -11.01 -3.05 10.54
CA ILE A 338 -11.42 -4.44 10.79
C ILE A 338 -10.25 -5.33 10.46
N MET A 339 -9.86 -6.20 11.41
CA MET A 339 -8.79 -7.17 11.23
C MET A 339 -9.37 -8.55 10.95
N TYR A 340 -8.89 -9.18 9.89
CA TYR A 340 -9.20 -10.55 9.51
C TYR A 340 -8.02 -11.46 9.79
N LYS A 341 -8.35 -12.72 10.12
CA LYS A 341 -7.43 -13.84 10.19
C LYS A 341 -7.67 -14.76 9.00
N LEU A 342 -6.59 -15.19 8.35
CA LEU A 342 -6.66 -16.10 7.20
C LEU A 342 -5.73 -17.31 7.42
N ASP A 343 -6.27 -18.52 7.26
CA ASP A 343 -5.48 -19.75 7.20
C ASP A 343 -5.16 -20.10 5.75
N LEU A 344 -3.91 -19.91 5.35
CA LEU A 344 -3.45 -20.12 3.99
C LEU A 344 -3.47 -21.59 3.53
N ALA A 345 -3.68 -22.54 4.45
CA ALA A 345 -3.92 -23.94 4.09
C ALA A 345 -5.31 -24.18 3.46
N ASN A 346 -6.25 -23.24 3.65
CA ASN A 346 -7.65 -23.38 3.23
C ASN A 346 -8.06 -22.40 2.13
N ILE A 347 -7.12 -21.75 1.46
CA ILE A 347 -7.41 -20.97 0.25
C ILE A 347 -7.97 -21.94 -0.80
N LYS A 348 -9.21 -21.70 -1.21
CA LYS A 348 -9.90 -22.48 -2.24
C LYS A 348 -10.14 -21.60 -3.44
#